data_AF-A0A7Y0TLT3-F1
#
_entry.id   AF-A0A7Y0TLT3-F1
#
_cell.length_a   1.000
_cell.length_b   1.000
_cell.length_c   1.000
_cell.angle_alpha   90.00
_cell.angle_beta   90.00
_cell.angle_gamma   90.00
#
_symmetry.space_group_name_H-M   'P 1'
#
loop_
_entity.id
_entity.type
_entity.pdbx_description
1 polymer ?
#
loop_
_entity_poly.entity_id
_entity_poly.type
_entity_poly.pdbx_seq_one_letter_code
_entity_poly.pdbx_strand_id
1 'polypeptide(L)'
;MIKLPALLLFITLGSSMQEMFHDYRLQLQASALYEKHAYSHAESTLRQLLSTLPEGEITTATTFNLACTLYMQGRYADAATMFAHKPKTASRHHEVELQSLYNEGNSLAMSAIGTSGKTGKTALFRNSLDRFKAVLLNNPNDGDAKINYEIVRRYLHELEAPKHGSSSGTAKKSKVEPKSGIGHDISERLLEHSQQDESSLMRQLPRNSATTAKGSHNNRDW
;
A
#
# COMPACT_ATOMS: atom_id res chain seq x y z
N MET A 1 -1.22 50.74 31.97
CA MET A 1 -1.45 50.97 30.53
C MET A 1 -0.80 49.82 29.76
N ILE A 2 -1.59 48.87 29.26
CA ILE A 2 -1.08 47.80 28.39
C ILE A 2 -0.63 48.47 27.09
N LYS A 3 0.65 48.32 26.72
CA LYS A 3 1.19 48.94 25.51
C LYS A 3 0.57 48.25 24.28
N LEU A 4 0.13 49.03 23.29
CA LEU A 4 -0.48 48.58 22.03
C LEU A 4 0.15 47.31 21.39
N PRO A 5 1.49 47.11 21.37
CA PRO A 5 2.09 45.87 20.85
C PRO A 5 1.79 44.62 21.68
N ALA A 6 1.57 44.74 23.00
CA ALA A 6 1.21 43.60 23.85
C ALA A 6 -0.24 43.14 23.59
N LEU A 7 -1.15 44.06 23.25
CA LEU A 7 -2.53 43.73 22.89
C LEU A 7 -2.62 42.98 21.54
N LEU A 8 -1.81 43.38 20.55
CA LEU A 8 -1.71 42.71 19.25
C LEU A 8 -1.14 41.28 19.36
N LEU A 9 -0.19 41.04 20.27
CA LEU A 9 0.35 39.70 20.52
C LEU A 9 -0.69 38.74 21.13
N PHE A 10 -1.57 39.23 22.01
CA PHE A 10 -2.63 38.41 22.62
C PHE A 10 -3.75 38.03 21.62
N ILE A 11 -4.05 38.89 20.66
CA ILE A 11 -5.09 38.63 19.65
C ILE A 11 -4.60 37.59 18.62
N THR A 12 -3.33 37.62 18.21
CA THR A 12 -2.80 36.64 17.24
C THR A 12 -2.59 35.23 17.83
N LEU A 13 -2.27 35.14 19.14
CA LEU A 13 -2.15 33.85 19.85
C LEU A 13 -3.51 33.17 20.12
N GLY A 14 -4.61 33.94 20.21
CA GLY A 14 -5.95 33.40 20.43
C GLY A 14 -6.52 32.67 19.21
N SER A 15 -6.31 33.22 18.01
CA SER A 15 -6.84 32.65 16.76
C SER A 15 -6.14 31.33 16.37
N SER A 16 -4.83 31.23 16.57
CA SER A 16 -4.08 30.01 16.24
C SER A 16 -4.45 28.81 17.13
N MET A 17 -4.80 29.05 18.38
CA MET A 17 -5.33 27.99 19.26
C MET A 17 -6.69 27.49 18.79
N GLN A 18 -7.58 28.38 18.33
CA GLN A 18 -8.91 28.01 17.85
C GLN A 18 -8.84 27.14 16.59
N GLU A 19 -7.97 27.48 15.64
CA GLU A 19 -7.70 26.68 14.43
C GLU A 19 -7.12 25.30 14.79
N MET A 20 -6.14 25.25 15.70
CA MET A 20 -5.57 23.98 16.18
C MET A 20 -6.63 23.07 16.83
N PHE A 21 -7.52 23.62 17.65
CA PHE A 21 -8.63 22.86 18.24
C PHE A 21 -9.64 22.40 17.19
N HIS A 22 -9.88 23.19 16.15
CA HIS A 22 -10.75 22.81 15.04
C HIS A 22 -10.16 21.62 14.27
N ASP A 23 -8.90 21.71 13.87
CA ASP A 23 -8.20 20.66 13.13
C ASP A 23 -8.14 19.36 13.93
N TYR A 24 -7.81 19.44 15.22
CA TYR A 24 -7.80 18.29 16.12
C TYR A 24 -9.18 17.61 16.22
N ARG A 25 -10.26 18.40 16.29
CA ARG A 25 -11.63 17.86 16.30
C ARG A 25 -11.99 17.18 14.99
N LEU A 26 -11.60 17.76 13.85
CA LEU A 26 -11.81 17.14 12.54
C LEU A 26 -11.05 15.81 12.43
N GLN A 27 -9.83 15.74 12.94
CA GLN A 27 -9.06 14.50 12.97
C GLN A 27 -9.76 13.42 13.80
N LEU A 28 -10.17 13.73 15.03
CA LEU A 28 -10.92 12.77 15.87
C LEU A 28 -12.24 12.34 15.23
N GLN A 29 -12.95 13.28 14.60
CA GLN A 29 -14.19 12.99 13.90
C GLN A 29 -13.96 12.05 12.71
N ALA A 30 -12.94 12.32 11.89
CA ALA A 30 -12.58 11.47 10.75
C ALA A 30 -12.24 10.04 11.21
N SER A 31 -11.40 9.91 12.26
CA SER A 31 -11.07 8.61 12.85
C SER A 31 -12.30 7.87 13.36
N ALA A 32 -13.19 8.55 14.09
CA ALA A 32 -14.42 7.94 14.60
C ALA A 32 -15.38 7.51 13.46
N LEU A 33 -15.40 8.24 12.35
CA LEU A 33 -16.18 7.87 11.16
C LEU A 33 -15.56 6.67 10.44
N TYR A 34 -14.23 6.62 10.35
CA TYR A 34 -13.49 5.49 9.78
C TYR A 34 -13.77 4.19 10.55
N GLU A 35 -13.65 4.22 11.89
CA GLU A 35 -13.94 3.08 12.77
C GLU A 35 -15.39 2.58 12.64
N LYS A 36 -16.34 3.51 12.42
CA LYS A 36 -17.74 3.18 12.16
C LYS A 36 -18.02 2.72 10.73
N HIS A 37 -16.98 2.53 9.92
CA HIS A 37 -17.07 2.15 8.49
C HIS A 37 -17.84 3.19 7.65
N ALA A 38 -18.00 4.41 8.15
CA ALA A 38 -18.65 5.52 7.47
C ALA A 38 -17.66 6.23 6.54
N TYR A 39 -17.02 5.48 5.65
CA TYR A 39 -15.84 5.93 4.90
C TYR A 39 -16.10 7.15 4.01
N SER A 40 -17.30 7.32 3.45
CA SER A 40 -17.64 8.51 2.66
C SER A 40 -17.64 9.78 3.51
N HIS A 41 -18.13 9.70 4.75
CA HIS A 41 -18.12 10.83 5.68
C HIS A 41 -16.72 11.11 6.23
N ALA A 42 -15.94 10.04 6.49
CA ALA A 42 -14.54 10.16 6.87
C ALA A 42 -13.74 10.89 5.78
N GLU A 43 -13.93 10.51 4.50
CA GLU A 43 -13.29 11.19 3.37
C GLU A 43 -13.64 12.68 3.31
N SER A 44 -14.93 13.04 3.41
CA SER A 44 -15.34 14.46 3.40
C SER A 44 -14.66 15.24 4.53
N THR A 45 -14.58 14.66 5.72
CA THR A 45 -13.95 15.28 6.89
C THR A 45 -12.44 15.46 6.68
N LEU A 46 -11.75 14.45 6.14
CA LEU A 46 -10.31 14.50 5.86
C LEU A 46 -9.97 15.49 4.74
N ARG A 47 -10.81 15.58 3.70
CA ARG A 47 -10.64 16.58 2.63
C ARG A 47 -10.84 18.01 3.14
N GLN A 48 -11.80 18.21 4.04
CA GLN A 48 -11.98 19.50 4.72
C GLN A 48 -10.73 19.87 5.51
N LEU A 49 -10.20 18.93 6.31
CA LEU A 49 -8.98 19.15 7.09
C LEU A 49 -7.77 19.47 6.19
N LEU A 50 -7.56 18.72 5.11
CA LEU A 50 -6.47 18.98 4.15
C LEU A 50 -6.56 20.34 3.46
N SER A 51 -7.75 20.97 3.41
CA SER A 51 -7.92 22.28 2.79
C SER A 51 -7.39 23.45 3.63
N THR A 52 -7.18 23.22 4.94
CA THR A 52 -6.75 24.23 5.90
C THR A 52 -5.34 23.98 6.43
N LEU A 53 -4.85 22.74 6.39
CA LEU A 53 -3.54 22.40 6.93
C LEU A 53 -2.38 22.99 6.11
N PRO A 54 -1.36 23.58 6.76
CA PRO A 54 -0.10 23.91 6.09
C PRO A 54 0.65 22.62 5.71
N GLU A 55 1.56 22.68 4.72
CA GLU A 55 2.46 21.54 4.44
C GLU A 55 3.23 21.13 5.71
N GLY A 56 3.26 19.84 6.03
CA GLY A 56 3.90 19.34 7.25
C GLY A 56 3.50 17.92 7.63
N GLU A 57 3.84 17.54 8.86
CA GLU A 57 3.63 16.18 9.40
C GLU A 57 2.13 15.84 9.48
N ILE A 58 1.29 16.77 9.96
CA ILE A 58 -0.16 16.56 10.07
C ILE A 58 -0.77 16.35 8.67
N THR A 59 -0.35 17.11 7.67
CA THR A 59 -0.79 16.96 6.27
C THR A 59 -0.38 15.61 5.71
N THR A 60 0.80 15.11 6.06
CA THR A 60 1.28 13.78 5.64
C THR A 60 0.42 12.67 6.26
N ALA A 61 0.20 12.71 7.58
CA ALA A 61 -0.67 11.73 8.26
C ALA A 61 -2.12 11.80 7.77
N THR A 62 -2.64 13.00 7.53
CA THR A 62 -4.00 13.20 7.01
C THR A 62 -4.14 12.67 5.59
N THR A 63 -3.12 12.85 4.75
CA THR A 63 -3.08 12.30 3.38
C THR A 63 -3.05 10.77 3.41
N PHE A 64 -2.24 10.19 4.30
CA PHE A 64 -2.21 8.74 4.53
C PHE A 64 -3.57 8.20 4.97
N ASN A 65 -4.23 8.83 5.95
CA ASN A 65 -5.55 8.41 6.43
C ASN A 65 -6.64 8.55 5.35
N LEU A 66 -6.54 9.58 4.50
CA LEU A 66 -7.42 9.73 3.35
C LEU A 66 -7.20 8.57 2.36
N ALA A 67 -5.95 8.20 2.08
CA ALA A 67 -5.62 7.07 1.23
C ALA A 67 -6.17 5.74 1.78
N CYS A 68 -6.02 5.48 3.08
CA CYS A 68 -6.63 4.33 3.75
C CYS A 68 -8.17 4.34 3.61
N THR A 69 -8.80 5.50 3.82
CA THR A 69 -10.25 5.65 3.65
C THR A 69 -10.69 5.33 2.22
N LEU A 70 -9.95 5.82 1.22
CA LEU A 70 -10.22 5.52 -0.20
C LEU A 70 -10.04 4.04 -0.53
N TYR A 71 -9.03 3.40 0.05
CA TYR A 71 -8.82 1.95 -0.06
C TYR A 71 -10.02 1.17 0.48
N MET A 72 -10.52 1.54 1.66
CA MET A 72 -11.70 0.90 2.26
C MET A 72 -13.00 1.12 1.46
N GLN A 73 -13.08 2.19 0.67
CA GLN A 73 -14.17 2.40 -0.28
C GLN A 73 -14.01 1.58 -1.59
N GLY A 74 -12.93 0.81 -1.75
CA GLY A 74 -12.62 0.10 -2.99
C GLY A 74 -12.06 0.99 -4.11
N ARG A 75 -11.76 2.26 -3.82
CA ARG A 75 -11.21 3.23 -4.78
C ARG A 75 -9.69 3.10 -4.83
N TYR A 76 -9.23 1.92 -5.24
CA TYR A 76 -7.83 1.53 -5.14
C TYR A 76 -6.86 2.38 -5.97
N ALA A 77 -7.28 2.87 -7.14
CA ALA A 77 -6.44 3.74 -7.97
C ALA A 77 -6.21 5.12 -7.31
N ASP A 78 -7.25 5.68 -6.70
CA ASP A 78 -7.17 6.95 -5.97
C ASP A 78 -6.31 6.78 -4.71
N ALA A 79 -6.48 5.68 -3.99
CA ALA A 79 -5.68 5.34 -2.82
C ALA A 79 -4.19 5.21 -3.17
N ALA A 80 -3.85 4.47 -4.23
CA ALA A 80 -2.47 4.34 -4.70
C ALA A 80 -1.83 5.71 -5.01
N THR A 81 -2.59 6.59 -5.68
CA THR A 81 -2.12 7.95 -5.99
C THR A 81 -1.85 8.76 -4.72
N MET A 82 -2.68 8.64 -3.70
CA MET A 82 -2.50 9.35 -2.43
C MET A 82 -1.35 8.78 -1.60
N PHE A 83 -1.17 7.45 -1.56
CA PHE A 83 -0.01 6.83 -0.88
C PHE A 83 1.32 7.15 -1.57
N ALA A 84 1.33 7.34 -2.89
CA ALA A 84 2.52 7.75 -3.63
C ALA A 84 2.94 9.21 -3.36
N HIS A 85 2.08 10.01 -2.71
CA HIS A 85 2.39 11.39 -2.41
C HIS A 85 3.57 11.50 -1.43
N LYS A 86 4.63 12.20 -1.86
CA LYS A 86 5.79 12.50 -1.02
C LYS A 86 5.77 13.96 -0.62
N PRO A 87 5.70 14.29 0.69
CA PRO A 87 5.81 15.67 1.13
C PRO A 87 7.17 16.26 0.71
N LYS A 88 7.20 17.56 0.39
CA LYS A 88 8.42 18.25 -0.06
C LYS A 88 9.44 18.44 1.07
N THR A 89 8.98 18.42 2.31
CA THR A 89 9.81 18.49 3.49
C THR A 89 10.23 17.09 3.89
N ALA A 90 11.51 16.93 4.25
CA ALA A 90 12.03 15.64 4.73
C ALA A 90 11.20 15.21 5.96
N SER A 91 10.39 14.17 5.79
CA SER A 91 9.59 13.63 6.87
C SER A 91 10.52 13.04 7.93
N ARG A 92 10.30 13.41 9.20
CA ARG A 92 10.94 12.72 10.33
C ARG A 92 10.33 11.33 10.57
N HIS A 93 9.24 11.00 9.88
CA HIS A 93 8.46 9.78 10.06
C HIS A 93 8.72 8.78 8.94
N HIS A 94 9.89 8.15 8.99
CA HIS A 94 10.25 7.03 8.12
C HIS A 94 9.19 5.90 8.16
N GLU A 95 8.54 5.70 9.31
CA GLU A 95 7.50 4.68 9.49
C GLU A 95 6.27 4.91 8.61
N VAL A 96 5.72 6.14 8.58
CA VAL A 96 4.56 6.48 7.74
C VAL A 96 4.91 6.33 6.25
N GLU A 97 6.15 6.61 5.87
CA GLU A 97 6.61 6.40 4.48
C GLU A 97 6.65 4.91 4.12
N LEU A 98 7.13 4.04 5.01
CA LEU A 98 7.12 2.59 4.79
C LEU A 98 5.69 2.03 4.76
N GLN A 99 4.82 2.50 5.64
CA GLN A 99 3.40 2.13 5.63
C GLN A 99 2.71 2.59 4.34
N SER A 100 3.02 3.81 3.88
CA SER A 100 2.52 4.33 2.60
C SER A 100 2.98 3.47 1.44
N LEU A 101 4.26 3.07 1.39
CA LEU A 101 4.76 2.15 0.37
C LEU A 101 4.03 0.79 0.39
N TYR A 102 3.87 0.20 1.57
CA TYR A 102 3.15 -1.07 1.71
C TYR A 102 1.70 -0.95 1.23
N ASN A 103 0.99 0.10 1.64
CA ASN A 103 -0.41 0.32 1.27
C ASN A 103 -0.59 0.76 -0.19
N GLU A 104 0.38 1.47 -0.78
CA GLU A 104 0.46 1.71 -2.22
C GLU A 104 0.55 0.38 -2.97
N GLY A 105 1.43 -0.53 -2.52
CA GLY A 105 1.56 -1.87 -3.07
C GLY A 105 0.25 -2.64 -3.05
N ASN A 106 -0.46 -2.64 -1.91
CA ASN A 106 -1.79 -3.25 -1.78
C ASN A 106 -2.81 -2.63 -2.73
N SER A 107 -2.84 -1.29 -2.82
CA SER A 107 -3.77 -0.55 -3.67
C SER A 107 -3.54 -0.83 -5.15
N LEU A 108 -2.28 -0.92 -5.58
CA LEU A 108 -1.90 -1.29 -6.95
C LEU A 108 -2.30 -2.72 -7.28
N ALA A 109 -2.08 -3.68 -6.37
CA ALA A 109 -2.49 -5.07 -6.56
C ALA A 109 -4.01 -5.20 -6.70
N MET A 110 -4.78 -4.53 -5.83
CA MET A 110 -6.24 -4.54 -5.91
C MET A 110 -6.75 -3.86 -7.20
N SER A 111 -6.11 -2.77 -7.63
CA SER A 111 -6.39 -2.14 -8.92
C SER A 111 -6.12 -3.11 -10.08
N ALA A 112 -5.04 -3.89 -10.02
CA ALA A 112 -4.71 -4.88 -11.05
C ALA A 112 -5.77 -5.98 -11.14
N ILE A 113 -6.30 -6.46 -10.00
CA ILE A 113 -7.35 -7.47 -9.96
C ILE A 113 -8.61 -6.97 -10.68
N GLY A 114 -9.01 -5.71 -10.44
CA GLY A 114 -10.18 -5.08 -11.08
C GLY A 114 -9.96 -4.59 -12.51
N THR A 115 -8.71 -4.48 -12.99
CA THR A 115 -8.40 -3.99 -14.33
C THR A 115 -8.72 -5.03 -15.41
N SER A 116 -9.23 -4.62 -16.57
CA SER A 116 -9.34 -5.52 -17.73
C SER A 116 -8.12 -5.39 -18.64
N GLY A 117 -7.71 -6.50 -19.26
CA GLY A 117 -6.58 -6.52 -20.20
C GLY A 117 -5.23 -6.85 -19.55
N LYS A 118 -4.50 -7.78 -20.18
CA LYS A 118 -3.24 -8.32 -19.67
C LYS A 118 -2.20 -7.22 -19.43
N THR A 119 -2.01 -6.30 -20.37
CA THR A 119 -0.98 -5.25 -20.28
C THR A 119 -1.15 -4.35 -19.05
N GLY A 120 -2.38 -3.86 -18.80
CA GLY A 120 -2.68 -3.02 -17.65
C GLY A 120 -2.49 -3.76 -16.32
N LYS A 121 -2.99 -5.00 -16.24
CA LYS A 121 -2.77 -5.87 -15.06
C LYS A 121 -1.29 -6.09 -14.75
N THR A 122 -0.52 -6.46 -15.77
CA THR A 122 0.92 -6.71 -15.65
C THR A 122 1.65 -5.48 -15.13
N ALA A 123 1.35 -4.29 -15.66
CA ALA A 123 1.99 -3.05 -15.20
C ALA A 123 1.69 -2.75 -13.73
N LEU A 124 0.42 -2.88 -13.31
CA LEU A 124 0.02 -2.63 -11.92
C LEU A 124 0.63 -3.64 -10.93
N PHE A 125 0.67 -4.93 -11.29
CA PHE A 125 1.31 -5.93 -10.44
C PHE A 125 2.83 -5.74 -10.34
N ARG A 126 3.51 -5.33 -11.42
CA ARG A 126 4.94 -4.97 -11.35
C ARG A 126 5.18 -3.79 -10.40
N ASN A 127 4.39 -2.72 -10.54
CA ASN A 127 4.51 -1.57 -9.64
C ASN A 127 4.24 -1.97 -8.17
N SER A 128 3.28 -2.85 -7.93
CA SER A 128 2.98 -3.40 -6.60
C SER A 128 4.18 -4.18 -6.02
N LEU A 129 4.82 -5.05 -6.81
CA LEU A 129 6.05 -5.75 -6.39
C LEU A 129 7.18 -4.79 -6.04
N ASP A 130 7.37 -3.73 -6.83
CA ASP A 130 8.40 -2.74 -6.55
C ASP A 130 8.16 -2.04 -5.21
N ARG A 131 6.90 -1.78 -4.85
CA ARG A 131 6.55 -1.19 -3.55
C ARG A 131 6.85 -2.15 -2.40
N PHE A 132 6.41 -3.42 -2.46
CA PHE A 132 6.73 -4.39 -1.41
C PHE A 132 8.23 -4.67 -1.30
N LYS A 133 8.94 -4.71 -2.43
CA LYS A 133 10.40 -4.80 -2.43
C LYS A 133 11.04 -3.62 -1.68
N ALA A 134 10.57 -2.39 -1.91
CA ALA A 134 11.07 -1.23 -1.19
C ALA A 134 10.82 -1.35 0.32
N VAL A 135 9.65 -1.85 0.74
CA VAL A 135 9.36 -2.14 2.16
C VAL A 135 10.35 -3.17 2.71
N LEU A 136 10.56 -4.28 2.02
CA LEU A 136 11.44 -5.37 2.48
C LEU A 136 12.91 -4.95 2.55
N LEU A 137 13.38 -4.08 1.65
CA LEU A 137 14.74 -3.54 1.73
C LEU A 137 15.00 -2.70 2.99
N ASN A 138 13.97 -2.04 3.52
CA ASN A 138 14.05 -1.25 4.75
C ASN A 138 13.72 -2.10 6.00
N ASN A 139 12.75 -3.00 5.89
CA ASN A 139 12.34 -3.93 6.93
C ASN A 139 12.32 -5.38 6.42
N PRO A 140 13.47 -6.09 6.39
CA PRO A 140 13.58 -7.46 5.90
C PRO A 140 12.74 -8.49 6.64
N ASN A 141 12.22 -8.15 7.83
CA ASN A 141 11.45 -9.04 8.68
C ASN A 141 9.94 -8.77 8.61
N ASP A 142 9.49 -7.85 7.75
CA ASP A 142 8.08 -7.57 7.55
C ASP A 142 7.37 -8.79 6.92
N GLY A 143 6.61 -9.51 7.74
CA GLY A 143 5.93 -10.74 7.32
C GLY A 143 4.80 -10.48 6.32
N ASP A 144 4.05 -9.39 6.53
CA ASP A 144 2.93 -9.01 5.68
C ASP A 144 3.44 -8.63 4.27
N ALA A 145 4.52 -7.84 4.19
CA ALA A 145 5.13 -7.47 2.92
C ALA A 145 5.70 -8.68 2.18
N LYS A 146 6.28 -9.67 2.88
CA LYS A 146 6.71 -10.94 2.25
C LYS A 146 5.53 -11.67 1.64
N ILE A 147 4.46 -11.86 2.41
CA ILE A 147 3.27 -12.58 1.95
C ILE A 147 2.67 -11.88 0.72
N ASN A 148 2.50 -10.56 0.77
CA ASN A 148 1.90 -9.82 -0.33
C ASN A 148 2.81 -9.78 -1.57
N TYR A 149 4.12 -9.65 -1.38
CA TYR A 149 5.09 -9.78 -2.46
C TYR A 149 4.94 -11.13 -3.19
N GLU A 150 4.88 -12.23 -2.43
CA GLU A 150 4.74 -13.57 -2.98
C GLU A 150 3.41 -13.78 -3.72
N ILE A 151 2.30 -13.26 -3.17
CA ILE A 151 0.99 -13.31 -3.82
C ILE A 151 1.03 -12.57 -5.16
N VAL A 152 1.55 -11.34 -5.18
CA VAL A 152 1.60 -10.53 -6.41
C VAL A 152 2.56 -11.14 -7.44
N ARG A 153 3.68 -11.71 -6.99
CA ARG A 153 4.65 -12.35 -7.89
C ARG A 153 4.00 -13.52 -8.63
N ARG A 154 3.19 -14.33 -7.94
CA ARG A 154 2.45 -15.44 -8.55
C ARG A 154 1.45 -14.96 -9.59
N TYR A 155 0.67 -13.92 -9.29
CA TYR A 155 -0.24 -13.33 -10.28
C TYR A 155 0.50 -12.81 -11.51
N LEU A 156 1.63 -12.13 -11.31
CA LEU A 156 2.42 -11.61 -12.42
C LEU A 156 2.96 -12.74 -13.30
N HIS A 157 3.49 -13.79 -12.68
CA HIS A 157 3.99 -14.97 -13.40
C HIS A 157 2.89 -15.64 -14.22
N GLU A 158 1.70 -15.85 -13.65
CA GLU A 158 0.56 -16.42 -14.39
C GLU A 158 0.14 -15.57 -15.59
N LEU A 159 0.21 -14.25 -15.46
CA LEU A 159 -0.07 -13.35 -16.58
C LEU A 159 0.99 -13.46 -17.66
N GLU A 160 2.26 -13.58 -17.31
CA GLU A 160 3.39 -13.57 -18.24
C GLU A 160 3.65 -14.94 -18.89
N ALA A 161 3.24 -16.02 -18.23
CA ALA A 161 3.39 -17.38 -18.74
C ALA A 161 2.76 -17.52 -20.15
N PRO A 162 3.43 -18.23 -21.08
CA PRO A 162 2.85 -18.56 -22.38
C PRO A 162 1.54 -19.32 -22.17
N LYS A 163 0.46 -18.91 -22.85
CA LYS A 163 -0.77 -19.71 -22.91
C LYS A 163 -0.43 -21.02 -23.63
N HIS A 164 -0.21 -22.10 -22.90
CA HIS A 164 -0.24 -23.43 -23.51
C HIS A 164 -1.64 -23.63 -24.07
N GLY A 165 -1.73 -23.82 -25.38
CA GLY A 165 -3.00 -24.03 -26.07
C GLY A 165 -3.73 -25.22 -25.45
N SER A 166 -4.91 -24.98 -24.91
CA SER A 166 -5.91 -26.03 -24.72
C SER A 166 -6.19 -26.62 -26.10
N SER A 167 -5.61 -27.77 -26.40
CA SER A 167 -5.84 -28.51 -27.63
C SER A 167 -7.26 -29.05 -27.65
N SER A 168 -8.19 -28.28 -28.23
CA SER A 168 -9.45 -28.85 -28.73
C SER A 168 -9.14 -29.62 -30.02
N GLY A 169 -8.62 -30.84 -29.87
CA GLY A 169 -8.41 -31.78 -30.96
C GLY A 169 -9.37 -32.96 -30.80
N THR A 170 -10.45 -32.97 -31.57
CA THR A 170 -11.27 -34.15 -31.85
C THR A 170 -10.39 -35.27 -32.43
N ALA A 171 -10.19 -36.37 -31.70
CA ALA A 171 -10.22 -37.75 -32.23
C ALA A 171 -9.92 -38.83 -31.18
N LYS A 172 -10.78 -39.87 -31.22
CA LYS A 172 -10.57 -41.29 -30.89
C LYS A 172 -10.19 -41.71 -29.46
N LYS A 173 -11.13 -42.48 -28.90
CA LYS A 173 -10.99 -43.42 -27.77
C LYS A 173 -9.67 -44.21 -27.82
N SER A 174 -8.76 -43.86 -26.92
CA SER A 174 -7.76 -44.77 -26.37
C SER A 174 -7.74 -44.56 -24.86
N LYS A 175 -7.94 -45.65 -24.13
CA LYS A 175 -8.07 -45.71 -22.67
C LYS A 175 -6.68 -45.46 -22.05
N VAL A 176 -6.37 -44.21 -21.71
CA VAL A 176 -5.25 -43.85 -20.84
C VAL A 176 -5.77 -42.77 -19.89
N GLU A 177 -5.62 -43.02 -18.58
CA GLU A 177 -6.02 -42.09 -17.52
C GLU A 177 -5.40 -40.70 -17.72
N PRO A 178 -6.14 -39.62 -17.44
CA PRO A 178 -5.59 -38.28 -17.57
C PRO A 178 -4.69 -38.00 -16.37
N LYS A 179 -3.37 -37.94 -16.59
CA LYS A 179 -2.46 -37.28 -15.65
C LYS A 179 -2.76 -35.78 -15.66
N SER A 180 -3.71 -35.38 -14.82
CA SER A 180 -3.88 -34.01 -14.37
C SER A 180 -2.63 -33.62 -13.58
N GLY A 181 -1.70 -32.93 -14.25
CA GLY A 181 -0.46 -32.48 -13.63
C GLY A 181 0.14 -31.37 -14.49
N ILE A 182 0.33 -30.21 -13.87
CA ILE A 182 1.20 -29.16 -14.41
C ILE A 182 2.53 -29.83 -14.75
N GLY A 183 2.98 -29.72 -16.01
CA GLY A 183 4.17 -30.42 -16.48
C GLY A 183 5.37 -30.14 -15.58
N HIS A 184 6.16 -31.19 -15.28
CA HIS A 184 7.32 -31.11 -14.40
C HIS A 184 8.28 -29.97 -14.77
N ASP A 185 8.48 -29.76 -16.08
CA ASP A 185 9.30 -28.69 -16.67
C ASP A 185 8.76 -27.27 -16.39
N ILE A 186 7.43 -27.10 -16.33
CA ILE A 186 6.82 -25.81 -15.97
C ILE A 186 7.02 -25.54 -14.48
N SER A 187 6.85 -26.57 -13.64
CA SER A 187 7.05 -26.46 -12.18
C SER A 187 8.51 -26.14 -11.84
N GLU A 188 9.44 -26.73 -12.57
CA GLU A 188 10.89 -26.54 -12.39
C GLU A 188 11.34 -25.13 -12.78
N ARG A 189 10.87 -24.61 -13.93
CA ARG A 189 11.08 -23.20 -14.30
C ARG A 189 10.42 -22.21 -13.34
N LEU A 190 9.25 -22.57 -12.79
CA LEU A 190 8.58 -21.76 -11.75
C LEU A 190 9.43 -21.65 -10.49
N LEU A 191 9.97 -22.79 -10.03
CA LEU A 191 10.82 -22.87 -8.87
C LEU A 191 12.13 -22.11 -9.11
N GLU A 192 12.73 -22.22 -10.30
CA GLU A 192 13.96 -21.54 -10.64
C GLU A 192 13.80 -20.01 -10.67
N HIS A 193 12.74 -19.49 -11.30
CA HIS A 193 12.50 -18.04 -11.36
C HIS A 193 12.17 -17.47 -9.97
N SER A 194 11.34 -18.18 -9.21
CA SER A 194 11.06 -17.87 -7.80
C SER A 194 12.34 -17.83 -6.97
N GLN A 195 13.22 -18.81 -7.12
CA GLN A 195 14.50 -18.87 -6.41
C GLN A 195 15.45 -17.75 -6.88
N GLN A 196 15.45 -17.36 -8.15
CA GLN A 196 16.26 -16.26 -8.64
C GLN A 196 15.80 -14.92 -8.06
N ASP A 197 14.50 -14.63 -8.09
CA ASP A 197 13.92 -13.42 -7.51
C ASP A 197 14.16 -13.36 -6.00
N GLU A 198 13.86 -14.45 -5.28
CA GLU A 198 14.12 -14.57 -3.86
C GLU A 198 15.61 -14.42 -3.56
N SER A 199 16.50 -15.09 -4.31
CA SER A 199 17.95 -14.97 -4.11
C SER A 199 18.46 -13.57 -4.43
N SER A 200 17.86 -12.86 -5.39
CA SER A 200 18.22 -11.48 -5.73
C SER A 200 17.80 -10.52 -4.62
N LEU A 201 16.61 -10.71 -4.05
CA LEU A 201 16.11 -9.97 -2.91
C LEU A 201 16.97 -10.27 -1.68
N MET A 202 17.18 -11.55 -1.34
CA MET A 202 17.98 -11.98 -0.20
C MET A 202 19.45 -11.55 -0.30
N ARG A 203 20.00 -11.36 -1.51
CA ARG A 203 21.31 -10.74 -1.72
C ARG A 203 21.32 -9.24 -1.39
N GLN A 204 20.19 -8.55 -1.58
CA GLN A 204 20.04 -7.12 -1.29
C GLN A 204 19.63 -6.86 0.16
N LEU A 205 19.03 -7.84 0.85
CA LEU A 205 18.64 -7.70 2.25
C LEU A 205 19.88 -7.72 3.18
N PRO A 206 19.97 -6.80 4.16
CA PRO A 206 21.00 -6.85 5.19
C PRO A 206 20.90 -8.16 5.98
N ARG A 207 22.02 -8.91 6.09
CA ARG A 207 22.11 -10.12 6.93
C ARG A 207 22.22 -9.72 8.41
N ASN A 208 21.11 -9.38 9.05
CA ASN A 208 21.07 -9.15 10.50
C ASN A 208 20.56 -10.40 11.24
N SER A 209 21.42 -10.94 12.09
CA SER A 209 21.17 -12.07 12.97
C SER A 209 20.20 -11.69 14.11
N ALA A 210 19.17 -12.53 14.27
CA ALA A 210 18.37 -12.74 15.48
C ALA A 210 17.84 -11.48 16.21
N THR A 211 16.67 -11.01 15.79
CA THR A 211 15.73 -10.35 16.71
C THR A 211 14.34 -10.92 16.48
N THR A 212 13.74 -11.41 17.56
CA THR A 212 12.38 -11.96 17.66
C THR A 212 11.37 -11.17 16.83
N ALA A 213 10.74 -11.86 15.88
CA ALA A 213 9.65 -11.34 15.07
C ALA A 213 8.47 -10.95 15.98
N LYS A 214 8.41 -9.67 16.38
CA LYS A 214 7.12 -9.05 16.68
C LYS A 214 6.40 -8.94 15.34
N GLY A 215 5.26 -9.61 15.22
CA GLY A 215 4.40 -9.49 14.04
C GLY A 215 4.18 -8.01 13.74
N SER A 216 4.68 -7.56 12.59
CA SER A 216 4.37 -6.25 12.02
C SER A 216 2.88 -6.27 11.73
N HIS A 217 2.08 -5.70 12.62
CA HIS A 217 0.66 -5.50 12.36
C HIS A 217 0.53 -4.24 11.51
N ASN A 218 0.82 -4.33 10.20
CA ASN A 218 0.61 -3.21 9.28
C ASN A 218 -0.89 -2.91 9.05
N ASN A 219 -1.77 -3.68 9.70
CA ASN A 219 -3.22 -3.58 9.68
C ASN A 219 -3.84 -3.02 10.98
N ARG A 220 -3.04 -2.62 11.97
CA ARG A 220 -3.60 -2.11 13.23
C ARG A 220 -3.40 -0.61 13.34
N ASP A 221 -4.54 0.04 13.14
CA ASP A 221 -4.88 1.39 13.53
C ASP A 221 -4.19 2.49 12.71
N TRP A 222 -5.00 3.48 12.34
CA TRP A 222 -4.54 4.84 12.09
C TRP A 222 -3.84 5.40 13.33
#